data_AF-A0A937SQR5-F1
#
_entry.id   AF-A0A937SQR5-F1
#
_cell.length_a   1.000
_cell.length_b   1.000
_cell.length_c   1.000
_cell.angle_alpha   90.00
_cell.angle_beta   90.00
_cell.angle_gamma   90.00
#
_symmetry.space_group_name_H-M   'P 1'
#
loop_
_entity.id
_entity.type
_entity.pdbx_description
1 polymer ?
#
loop_
_entity_poly.entity_id
_entity_poly.type
_entity_poly.pdbx_seq_one_letter_code
_entity_poly.pdbx_strand_id
1 'polypeptide(L)'
;MAVTGQHETVETLLKRGASSSINETLPVFRGLDDISIPGKKIAAIAGVTPTTFSRWRAGWAKVPECKQVLLTLLLAHWIDELEGQSENLEFQFRSRVETRLNTTRRCLFQQEVTNQTLPPETVREGSHLFRAWWFQEGAPVTQTPEYVSMNESLLK
;
A
#
# COMPACT_ATOMS: atom_id res chain seq x y z
N MET A 1 -34.65 39.98 -39.11
CA MET A 1 -34.77 40.37 -37.68
C MET A 1 -35.14 39.12 -36.88
N ALA A 2 -34.54 38.98 -35.68
CA ALA A 2 -34.68 37.93 -34.65
C ALA A 2 -34.16 36.52 -35.03
N VAL A 3 -33.10 35.90 -34.47
CA VAL A 3 -32.52 35.76 -33.10
C VAL A 3 -33.04 34.52 -32.33
N THR A 4 -32.09 33.59 -32.12
CA THR A 4 -31.92 32.55 -31.07
C THR A 4 -32.89 31.38 -30.94
N GLY A 5 -32.29 30.21 -30.70
CA GLY A 5 -32.91 29.11 -29.97
C GLY A 5 -32.12 27.80 -30.02
N GLN A 6 -30.86 27.81 -29.56
CA GLN A 6 -30.15 26.56 -29.22
C GLN A 6 -30.90 25.87 -28.08
N HIS A 7 -31.43 24.68 -28.33
CA HIS A 7 -31.75 23.70 -27.29
C HIS A 7 -30.84 22.50 -27.52
N GLU A 8 -29.60 22.61 -27.03
CA GLU A 8 -28.79 21.44 -26.72
C GLU A 8 -29.42 20.74 -25.52
N THR A 9 -30.01 19.57 -25.79
CA THR A 9 -30.64 18.73 -24.79
C THR A 9 -29.61 18.29 -23.75
N VAL A 10 -29.90 18.56 -22.48
CA VAL A 10 -29.06 18.24 -21.30
C VAL A 10 -28.70 16.74 -21.18
N GLU A 11 -29.35 15.87 -21.96
CA GLU A 11 -29.10 14.43 -21.99
C GLU A 11 -27.87 13.98 -22.80
N THR A 12 -27.27 14.83 -23.64
CA THR A 12 -26.08 14.44 -24.44
C THR A 12 -24.74 14.71 -23.75
N LEU A 13 -24.72 15.43 -22.62
CA LEU A 13 -23.48 15.74 -21.88
C LEU A 13 -23.15 14.77 -20.73
N LEU A 14 -24.09 13.91 -20.31
CA LEU A 14 -23.85 12.89 -19.27
C LEU A 14 -23.25 11.58 -19.80
N LYS A 15 -23.09 11.44 -21.13
CA LYS A 15 -22.59 10.21 -21.77
C LYS A 15 -21.11 10.24 -22.18
N ARG A 16 -20.35 11.26 -21.76
CA ARG A 16 -18.95 11.46 -22.21
C ARG A 16 -17.88 11.46 -21.10
N GLY A 17 -18.18 10.85 -19.95
CA GLY A 17 -17.22 10.75 -18.83
C GLY A 17 -17.22 9.42 -18.08
N ALA A 18 -18.04 8.44 -18.48
CA ALA A 18 -17.99 7.09 -17.93
C ALA A 18 -16.94 6.26 -18.69
N SER A 19 -15.66 6.65 -18.57
CA SER A 19 -14.60 5.66 -18.65
C SER A 19 -14.75 4.82 -17.39
N SER A 20 -15.52 3.74 -17.48
CA SER A 20 -15.58 2.73 -16.45
C SER A 20 -14.25 1.98 -16.45
N SER A 21 -13.17 2.63 -16.02
CA SER A 21 -12.03 1.91 -15.50
C SER A 21 -12.55 1.24 -14.24
N ILE A 22 -12.79 -0.06 -14.34
CA ILE A 22 -12.83 -0.95 -13.18
C ILE A 22 -11.63 -0.52 -12.33
N ASN A 23 -11.91 -0.02 -11.12
CA ASN A 23 -10.91 0.59 -10.25
C ASN A 23 -9.74 -0.38 -10.07
N GLU A 24 -8.65 -0.17 -10.79
CA GLU A 24 -7.44 -0.96 -10.61
C GLU A 24 -6.86 -0.62 -9.25
N THR A 25 -7.16 -1.49 -8.28
CA THR A 25 -6.49 -1.50 -6.99
C THR A 25 -5.00 -1.64 -7.22
N LEU A 26 -4.25 -0.65 -6.73
CA LEU A 26 -2.80 -0.65 -6.82
C LEU A 26 -2.21 -1.95 -6.21
N PRO A 27 -1.24 -2.60 -6.87
CA PRO A 27 -0.62 -3.85 -6.39
C PRO A 27 -0.14 -3.77 -4.94
N VAL A 28 0.31 -2.59 -4.51
CA VAL A 28 0.78 -2.36 -3.13
C VAL A 28 -0.26 -2.73 -2.07
N PHE A 29 -1.56 -2.49 -2.31
CA PHE A 29 -2.59 -2.81 -1.32
C PHE A 29 -2.77 -4.30 -1.13
N ARG A 30 -2.69 -5.07 -2.22
CA ARG A 30 -2.70 -6.53 -2.14
C ARG A 30 -1.49 -7.05 -1.39
N GLY A 31 -0.30 -6.53 -1.69
CA GLY A 31 0.93 -6.89 -0.96
C GLY A 31 0.79 -6.63 0.53
N LEU A 32 0.28 -5.46 0.92
CA LEU A 32 0.04 -5.08 2.33
C LEU A 32 -0.99 -5.97 3.04
N ASP A 33 -2.03 -6.41 2.33
CA ASP A 33 -3.02 -7.35 2.86
C ASP A 33 -2.39 -8.76 3.03
N ASP A 34 -1.54 -9.21 2.09
CA ASP A 34 -0.88 -10.52 2.14
C ASP A 34 0.06 -10.68 3.35
N ILE A 35 0.70 -9.58 3.79
CA ILE A 35 1.52 -9.52 5.01
C ILE A 35 0.73 -9.17 6.28
N SER A 36 -0.61 -9.07 6.18
CA SER A 36 -1.53 -8.87 7.31
C SER A 36 -1.26 -7.64 8.18
N ILE A 37 -0.69 -6.58 7.59
CA ILE A 37 -0.46 -5.33 8.33
C ILE A 37 -1.80 -4.59 8.51
N PRO A 38 -2.18 -4.21 9.75
CA PRO A 38 -3.45 -3.55 9.97
C PRO A 38 -3.57 -2.24 9.21
N GLY A 39 -4.62 -2.08 8.40
CA GLY A 39 -4.84 -0.84 7.62
C GLY A 39 -4.90 0.44 8.48
N LYS A 40 -5.30 0.34 9.75
CA LYS A 40 -5.24 1.46 10.70
C LYS A 40 -3.81 1.91 10.98
N LYS A 41 -2.87 0.97 11.11
CA LYS A 41 -1.44 1.26 11.29
C LYS A 41 -0.88 1.97 10.06
N ILE A 42 -1.20 1.45 8.87
CA ILE A 42 -0.75 2.04 7.60
C ILE A 42 -1.34 3.44 7.41
N ALA A 43 -2.63 3.64 7.74
CA ALA A 43 -3.28 4.95 7.67
C ALA A 43 -2.58 5.98 8.58
N ALA A 44 -2.22 5.57 9.79
CA ALA A 44 -1.47 6.42 10.73
C ALA A 44 -0.10 6.83 10.16
N ILE A 45 0.68 5.87 9.66
CA ILE A 45 1.98 6.13 9.02
C ILE A 45 1.83 7.04 7.79
N ALA A 46 0.79 6.80 6.99
CA ALA A 46 0.48 7.62 5.83
C ALA A 46 -0.09 9.01 6.18
N GLY A 47 -0.35 9.31 7.46
CA GLY A 47 -0.89 10.59 7.90
C GLY A 47 -2.30 10.85 7.39
N VAL A 48 -3.13 9.81 7.24
CA VAL A 48 -4.51 9.91 6.78
C VAL A 48 -5.47 9.18 7.71
N THR A 49 -6.77 9.49 7.57
CA THR A 49 -7.79 8.76 8.34
C THR A 49 -7.94 7.31 7.86
N PRO A 50 -8.34 6.37 8.72
CA PRO A 50 -8.65 5.00 8.30
C PRO A 50 -9.71 4.92 7.20
N THR A 51 -10.66 5.87 7.19
CA THR A 51 -11.69 6.00 6.16
C THR A 51 -11.07 6.37 4.81
N THR A 52 -10.17 7.34 4.79
CA THR A 52 -9.43 7.73 3.56
C THR A 52 -8.63 6.56 3.01
N PHE A 53 -7.88 5.86 3.87
CA PHE A 53 -7.10 4.69 3.48
C PHE A 53 -7.99 3.57 2.95
N SER A 54 -9.15 3.34 3.57
CA SER A 54 -10.12 2.35 3.09
C SER A 54 -10.66 2.69 1.70
N ARG A 55 -10.92 3.98 1.42
CA ARG A 55 -11.33 4.43 0.07
C ARG A 55 -10.23 4.24 -0.97
N TRP A 56 -8.96 4.45 -0.60
CA TRP A 56 -7.83 4.13 -1.47
C TRP A 56 -7.77 2.65 -1.80
N ARG A 57 -7.89 1.77 -0.80
CA ARG A 57 -7.92 0.31 -1.01
C ARG A 57 -9.10 -0.17 -1.85
N ALA A 58 -10.25 0.48 -1.74
CA ALA A 58 -11.42 0.16 -2.56
C ALA A 58 -11.34 0.75 -3.98
N GLY A 59 -10.29 1.54 -4.27
CA GLY A 59 -10.15 2.30 -5.51
C GLY A 59 -11.20 3.42 -5.67
N TRP A 60 -11.91 3.79 -4.60
CA TRP A 60 -12.90 4.85 -4.58
C TRP A 60 -12.31 6.26 -4.44
N ALA A 61 -10.98 6.35 -4.31
CA ALA A 61 -10.25 7.61 -4.27
C ALA A 61 -8.84 7.40 -4.83
N LYS A 62 -8.36 8.38 -5.62
CA LYS A 62 -6.98 8.38 -6.11
C LYS A 62 -6.00 8.49 -4.94
N VAL A 63 -4.95 7.67 -4.99
CA VAL A 63 -3.83 7.74 -4.04
C VAL A 63 -2.87 8.83 -4.52
N PRO A 64 -2.53 9.82 -3.67
CA PRO A 64 -1.48 10.77 -3.99
C PRO A 64 -0.18 10.03 -4.32
N GLU A 65 0.51 10.44 -5.37
CA GLU A 65 1.65 9.69 -5.91
C GLU A 65 2.80 9.56 -4.89
N CYS A 66 3.08 10.60 -4.10
CA CYS A 66 4.07 10.51 -3.01
C CYS A 66 3.66 9.48 -1.94
N LYS A 67 2.35 9.27 -1.73
CA LYS A 67 1.83 8.22 -0.84
C LYS A 67 1.94 6.84 -1.48
N GLN A 68 1.85 6.71 -2.80
CA GLN A 68 2.12 5.43 -3.49
C GLN A 68 3.56 4.99 -3.25
N VAL A 69 4.52 5.91 -3.39
CA VAL A 69 5.94 5.68 -3.12
C VAL A 69 6.15 5.29 -1.65
N LEU A 70 5.57 6.04 -0.70
CA LEU A 70 5.61 5.69 0.72
C LEU A 70 5.11 4.26 0.99
N LEU A 71 3.93 3.90 0.46
CA LEU A 71 3.34 2.58 0.66
C LEU A 71 4.21 1.47 0.05
N THR A 72 4.89 1.76 -1.05
CA THR A 72 5.82 0.82 -1.70
C THR A 72 7.04 0.55 -0.82
N LEU A 73 7.63 1.60 -0.25
CA LEU A 73 8.78 1.46 0.66
C LEU A 73 8.41 0.76 1.96
N LEU A 74 7.19 1.02 2.48
CA LEU A 74 6.66 0.30 3.63
C LEU A 74 6.49 -1.19 3.32
N LEU A 75 5.97 -1.54 2.15
CA LEU A 75 5.84 -2.93 1.71
C LEU A 75 7.21 -3.62 1.62
N ALA A 76 8.21 -2.96 1.03
CA ALA A 76 9.58 -3.47 0.94
C ALA A 76 10.16 -3.74 2.35
N HIS A 77 10.06 -2.78 3.26
CA HIS A 77 10.53 -2.97 4.63
C HIS A 77 9.87 -4.16 5.32
N TRP A 78 8.56 -4.33 5.22
CA TRP A 78 7.90 -5.46 5.89
C TRP A 78 8.22 -6.80 5.24
N ILE A 79 8.53 -6.84 3.94
CA ILE A 79 9.12 -8.03 3.32
C ILE A 79 10.44 -8.36 3.99
N ASP A 80 11.35 -7.38 4.12
CA ASP A 80 12.67 -7.58 4.76
C ASP A 80 12.54 -8.10 6.21
N GLU A 81 11.62 -7.52 6.99
CA GLU A 81 11.35 -7.95 8.37
C GLU A 81 10.82 -9.39 8.44
N LEU A 82 9.89 -9.75 7.55
CA LEU A 82 9.33 -11.09 7.51
C LEU A 82 10.36 -12.12 7.02
N GLU A 83 11.22 -11.75 6.07
CA GLU A 83 12.32 -12.59 5.61
C GLU A 83 13.27 -12.89 6.76
N GLY A 84 13.72 -11.87 7.50
CA GLY A 84 14.58 -12.04 8.68
C GLY A 84 13.95 -12.89 9.79
N GLN A 85 12.64 -12.78 10.00
CA GLN A 85 11.91 -13.62 10.97
C GLN A 85 11.76 -15.07 10.47
N SER A 86 11.57 -15.27 9.17
CA SER A 86 11.31 -16.58 8.57
C SER A 86 12.49 -17.54 8.61
N GLU A 87 13.72 -17.01 8.68
CA GLU A 87 14.94 -17.81 8.79
C GLU A 87 14.97 -18.65 10.08
N ASN A 88 14.27 -18.22 11.12
CA ASN A 88 14.23 -18.86 12.43
C ASN A 88 12.99 -19.76 12.65
N LEU A 89 12.13 -19.94 11.64
CA LEU A 89 10.91 -20.75 11.75
C LEU A 89 11.13 -22.23 11.40
N GLU A 90 10.33 -23.10 12.00
CA GLU A 90 10.27 -24.51 11.60
C GLU A 90 9.83 -24.68 10.14
N PHE A 91 10.30 -25.75 9.50
CA PHE A 91 10.18 -25.98 8.05
C PHE A 91 8.74 -25.88 7.49
N GLN A 92 7.74 -26.41 8.20
CA GLN A 92 6.35 -26.40 7.75
C GLN A 92 5.74 -24.99 7.74
N PHE A 93 6.11 -24.16 8.72
CA PHE A 93 5.68 -22.76 8.77
C PHE A 93 6.41 -21.91 7.74
N ARG A 94 7.71 -22.21 7.50
CA ARG A 94 8.52 -21.55 6.49
C ARG A 94 7.93 -21.67 5.09
N SER A 95 7.41 -22.83 4.70
CA SER A 95 6.80 -23.02 3.36
C SER A 95 5.56 -22.15 3.12
N ARG A 96 4.69 -22.00 4.13
CA ARG A 96 3.50 -21.12 4.04
C ARG A 96 3.90 -19.65 3.97
N VAL A 97 4.86 -19.25 4.81
CA VAL A 97 5.40 -17.89 4.81
C VAL A 97 6.05 -17.56 3.45
N GLU A 98 6.83 -18.48 2.90
CA GLU A 98 7.49 -18.31 1.60
C GLU A 98 6.50 -18.12 0.45
N THR A 99 5.38 -18.83 0.45
CA THR A 99 4.34 -18.65 -0.59
C THR A 99 3.72 -17.25 -0.55
N ARG A 100 3.47 -16.73 0.67
CA ARG A 100 2.96 -15.37 0.86
C ARG A 100 4.01 -14.31 0.49
N LEU A 101 5.26 -14.50 0.91
CA LEU A 101 6.37 -13.62 0.55
C LEU A 101 6.54 -13.53 -0.96
N ASN A 102 6.50 -14.66 -1.68
CA ASN A 102 6.60 -14.64 -3.14
C ASN A 102 5.47 -13.87 -3.83
N THR A 103 4.23 -13.98 -3.33
CA THR A 103 3.10 -13.18 -3.86
C THR A 103 3.29 -11.70 -3.55
N THR A 104 3.78 -11.39 -2.36
CA THR A 104 4.05 -10.02 -1.89
C THR A 104 5.18 -9.36 -2.70
N ARG A 105 6.29 -10.08 -2.94
CA ARG A 105 7.41 -9.63 -3.80
C ARG A 105 6.95 -9.31 -5.23
N ARG A 106 6.03 -10.11 -5.78
CA ARG A 106 5.43 -9.81 -7.10
C ARG A 106 4.61 -8.52 -7.09
N CYS A 107 3.85 -8.30 -6.02
CA CYS A 107 3.09 -7.04 -5.85
C CYS A 107 4.04 -5.84 -5.71
N LEU A 108 5.13 -5.98 -4.95
CA LEU A 108 6.16 -4.96 -4.83
C LEU A 108 6.76 -4.61 -6.19
N PHE A 109 7.23 -5.62 -6.95
CA PHE A 109 7.81 -5.42 -8.27
C PHE A 109 6.85 -4.71 -9.24
N GLN A 110 5.57 -5.11 -9.27
CA GLN A 110 4.56 -4.45 -10.11
C GLN A 110 4.34 -2.98 -9.71
N GLN A 111 4.36 -2.70 -8.41
CA GLN A 111 4.23 -1.34 -7.91
C GLN A 111 5.48 -0.51 -8.24
N GLU A 112 6.68 -1.07 -8.16
CA GLU A 112 7.92 -0.38 -8.52
C GLU A 112 7.92 0.02 -10.00
N VAL A 113 7.47 -0.85 -10.90
CA VAL A 113 7.29 -0.52 -12.32
C VAL A 113 6.31 0.63 -12.49
N THR A 114 5.24 0.68 -11.70
CA THR A 114 4.29 1.81 -11.70
C THR A 114 4.96 3.09 -11.19
N ASN A 115 5.78 2.99 -10.14
CA ASN A 115 6.46 4.14 -9.57
C ASN A 115 7.57 4.70 -10.49
N GLN A 116 8.11 3.90 -11.42
CA GLN A 116 9.10 4.36 -12.40
C GLN A 116 8.56 5.44 -13.35
N THR A 117 7.24 5.52 -13.52
CA THR A 117 6.63 6.58 -14.35
C THR A 117 6.37 7.88 -13.59
N LEU A 118 6.63 7.90 -12.28
CA LEU A 118 6.38 9.08 -11.44
C LEU A 118 7.49 10.13 -11.61
N PRO A 119 7.15 11.42 -11.45
CA PRO A 119 8.16 12.48 -11.43
C PRO A 119 9.19 12.26 -10.31
N PRO A 120 10.49 12.57 -10.53
CA PRO A 120 11.54 12.38 -9.53
C PRO A 120 11.28 13.11 -8.20
N GLU A 121 10.65 14.28 -8.25
CA GLU A 121 10.27 15.07 -7.08
C GLU A 121 9.29 14.32 -6.18
N THR A 122 8.34 13.60 -6.78
CA THR A 122 7.34 12.79 -6.08
C THR A 122 7.96 11.56 -5.43
N VAL A 123 8.91 10.92 -6.11
CA VAL A 123 9.71 9.82 -5.55
C VAL A 123 10.52 10.29 -4.34
N ARG A 124 11.15 11.47 -4.45
CA ARG A 124 11.89 12.08 -3.35
C ARG A 124 10.99 12.39 -2.16
N GLU A 125 9.83 12.98 -2.40
CA GLU A 125 8.85 13.29 -1.34
C GLU A 125 8.39 12.03 -0.62
N GLY A 126 7.99 10.98 -1.37
CA GLY A 126 7.60 9.70 -0.78
C GLY A 126 8.72 9.05 0.05
N SER A 127 9.96 9.15 -0.43
CA SER A 127 11.15 8.70 0.31
C SER A 127 11.40 9.49 1.59
N HIS A 128 11.15 10.81 1.58
CA HIS A 128 11.22 11.63 2.80
C HIS A 128 10.17 11.23 3.82
N LEU A 129 8.93 10.98 3.39
CA LEU A 129 7.86 10.48 4.26
C LEU A 129 8.25 9.15 4.91
N PHE A 130 8.81 8.23 4.11
CA PHE A 130 9.28 6.94 4.62
C PHE A 130 10.39 7.11 5.65
N ARG A 131 11.42 7.93 5.35
CA ARG A 131 12.52 8.20 6.30
C ARG A 131 12.02 8.84 7.59
N ALA A 132 11.09 9.79 7.50
CA ALA A 132 10.51 10.43 8.67
C ALA A 132 9.85 9.41 9.60
N TRP A 133 9.08 8.47 9.04
CA TRP A 133 8.53 7.34 9.79
C TRP A 133 9.62 6.40 10.31
N TRP A 134 10.62 6.04 9.49
CA TRP A 134 11.72 5.15 9.85
C TRP A 134 12.46 5.61 11.12
N PHE A 135 12.79 6.90 11.19
CA PHE A 135 13.50 7.47 12.33
C PHE A 135 12.66 7.55 13.61
N GLN A 136 11.33 7.50 13.50
CA GLN A 136 10.43 7.56 14.65
C GLN A 136 10.05 6.18 15.17
N GLU A 137 9.75 5.25 14.27
CA GLU A 137 9.09 3.98 14.61
C GLU A 137 9.61 2.77 13.81
N GLY A 138 10.27 2.99 12.67
CA GLY A 138 10.59 1.91 11.72
C GLY A 138 11.98 1.29 11.89
N ALA A 139 12.88 1.93 12.63
CA ALA A 139 14.20 1.35 12.90
C ALA A 139 14.03 0.02 13.64
N PRO A 140 14.75 -1.05 13.22
CA PRO A 140 14.71 -2.32 13.93
C PRO A 140 15.10 -2.04 15.38
N VAL A 141 14.17 -2.33 16.29
CA VAL A 141 14.49 -2.33 17.72
C VAL A 141 15.60 -3.36 17.85
N THR A 142 16.82 -2.92 18.12
CA THR A 142 17.90 -3.79 18.58
C THR A 142 17.40 -4.39 19.89
N GLN A 143 16.67 -5.49 19.78
CA GLN A 143 16.24 -6.28 20.91
C GLN A 143 17.53 -6.82 21.53
N THR A 144 17.96 -6.16 22.60
CA THR A 144 18.75 -6.82 23.63
C THR A 144 17.94 -8.07 24.01
N PRO A 145 18.54 -9.27 24.05
CA PRO A 145 17.80 -10.50 24.22
C PRO A 145 17.31 -10.62 25.67
N GLU A 146 16.26 -9.90 26.00
CA GLU A 146 15.45 -10.22 27.17
C GLU A 146 14.45 -11.30 26.76
N TYR A 147 14.76 -12.50 27.22
CA TYR A 147 13.94 -13.71 27.24
C TYR A 147 12.44 -13.39 27.41
N VAL A 148 11.64 -13.48 26.36
CA VAL A 148 10.17 -13.47 26.47
C VAL A 148 9.63 -14.83 26.07
N SER A 149 9.17 -15.53 27.10
CA SER A 149 8.39 -16.75 27.08
C SER A 149 7.27 -16.70 26.03
N MET A 150 7.28 -17.64 25.09
CA MET A 150 6.22 -17.84 24.11
C MET A 150 4.90 -18.17 24.82
N ASN A 151 3.92 -17.26 24.71
CA ASN A 151 2.54 -17.55 25.06
C ASN A 151 1.85 -18.30 23.90
N GLU A 152 1.31 -19.48 24.21
CA GLU A 152 0.58 -20.43 23.36
C GLU A 152 -0.75 -19.91 22.79
N SER A 153 -0.79 -18.73 22.16
CA SER A 153 -2.04 -18.11 21.71
C SER A 153 -2.30 -18.19 20.20
N LEU A 154 -1.44 -18.86 19.42
CA LEU A 154 -1.57 -18.97 17.95
C LEU A 154 -2.05 -20.34 17.45
N LEU A 155 -2.74 -21.13 18.29
CA LEU A 155 -3.29 -22.45 17.95
C LEU A 155 -4.83 -22.54 18.04
N LYS A 156 -5.57 -21.49 17.68
CA LYS A 156 -7.01 -21.59 17.45
C LYS A 156 -7.39 -21.11 16.06
#